data_AF-A0A1M5R165-F1
#
_entry.id   AF-A0A1M5R165-F1
#
_cell.length_a   1.000
_cell.length_b   1.000
_cell.length_c   1.000
_cell.angle_alpha   90.00
_cell.angle_beta   90.00
_cell.angle_gamma   90.00
#
_symmetry.space_group_name_H-M   'P 1'
#
loop_
_entity.id
_entity.type
_entity.pdbx_description
1 polymer ?
#
loop_
_entity_poly.entity_id
_entity_poly.type
_entity_poly.pdbx_seq_one_letter_code
_entity_poly.pdbx_strand_id
1 'polypeptide(L)' 'MRVCKNCESKMVEGYKMKINTTTLFADMTIAKKGFSEKPTVAVCPICGEISLYIEKIDKVK' A
#
# COMPACT_ATOMS: atom_id res chain seq x y z
N MET A 1 9.18 -6.11 -5.89
CA MET A 1 8.40 -7.16 -6.57
C MET A 1 7.71 -8.04 -5.53
N ARG A 2 6.43 -7.77 -5.29
CA ARG A 2 5.59 -8.58 -4.39
C ARG A 2 4.98 -9.80 -5.07
N VAL A 3 4.78 -10.84 -4.27
CA VAL A 3 4.15 -12.10 -4.65
C VAL A 3 2.91 -12.29 -3.79
N CYS A 4 1.78 -12.62 -4.42
CA CYS A 4 0.55 -12.95 -3.71
C CYS A 4 0.73 -14.29 -2.97
N LYS A 5 0.38 -14.33 -1.68
CA LYS A 5 0.58 -15.55 -0.87
C LYS A 5 -0.42 -16.65 -1.20
N ASN A 6 -1.56 -16.29 -1.78
CA ASN A 6 -2.61 -17.25 -2.13
C ASN A 6 -2.43 -17.86 -3.55
N CYS A 7 -1.92 -17.08 -4.51
CA CYS A 7 -1.79 -17.49 -5.90
C CYS A 7 -0.35 -17.67 -6.38
N GLU A 8 0.63 -17.30 -5.56
CA GLU A 8 2.07 -17.29 -5.88
C GLU A 8 2.44 -16.45 -7.12
N SER A 9 1.51 -15.61 -7.59
CA SER A 9 1.71 -14.76 -8.76
C SER A 9 2.34 -13.43 -8.39
N LYS A 10 3.10 -12.86 -9.34
CA LYS A 10 3.59 -11.48 -9.24
C LYS A 10 2.40 -10.51 -9.14
N MET A 11 2.44 -9.64 -8.13
CA MET A 11 1.41 -8.61 -7.95
C MET A 11 1.70 -7.41 -8.84
N VAL A 12 0.65 -6.72 -9.27
CA VAL A 12 0.77 -5.47 -10.03
C VAL A 12 0.95 -4.32 -9.03
N GLU A 13 2.10 -3.66 -9.10
CA GLU A 13 2.49 -2.53 -8.24
C GLU A 13 2.07 -1.18 -8.88
N GLY A 14 2.23 -0.07 -8.15
CA GLY A 14 1.95 1.29 -8.65
C GLY A 14 0.54 1.82 -8.34
N TYR A 15 -0.26 1.05 -7.60
CA TYR A 15 -1.56 1.53 -7.10
C TYR A 15 -1.38 2.44 -5.88
N LYS A 16 -2.32 3.39 -5.74
CA LYS A 16 -2.44 4.27 -4.58
C LYS A 16 -3.83 4.10 -3.96
N MET A 17 -3.91 4.04 -2.64
CA MET A 17 -5.20 4.10 -1.96
C MET A 17 -5.76 5.53 -2.04
N LYS A 18 -7.00 5.65 -2.47
CA LYS A 18 -7.78 6.89 -2.41
C LYS A 18 -8.99 6.64 -1.53
N ILE A 19 -9.13 7.42 -0.47
CA ILE A 19 -10.33 7.45 0.35
C ILE A 19 -11.11 8.68 -0.08
N ASN A 20 -12.25 8.47 -0.75
CA ASN A 20 -13.11 9.57 -1.18
C ASN A 20 -14.17 9.80 -0.10
N THR A 21 -13.94 10.79 0.75
CA THR A 21 -14.96 11.32 1.65
C THR A 21 -15.45 12.63 1.07
N THR A 22 -16.75 12.70 0.75
CA THR A 22 -17.44 13.81 0.07
C THR A 22 -17.31 15.16 0.79
N THR A 23 -16.73 15.20 1.99
CA THR A 23 -16.59 16.38 2.84
C THR A 23 -15.16 16.68 3.30
N LEU A 24 -14.18 15.78 3.10
CA LEU A 24 -12.78 16.01 3.50
C LEU A 24 -11.84 15.14 2.65
N PHE A 25 -10.82 15.74 2.03
CA PHE A 25 -9.73 15.00 1.39
C PHE A 25 -8.91 14.28 2.47
N ALA A 26 -9.15 12.98 2.65
CA ALA A 26 -8.42 12.17 3.62
C ALA A 26 -7.21 11.49 2.94
N ASP A 27 -6.02 11.96 3.25
CA ASP A 27 -4.76 11.28 2.90
C ASP A 27 -4.45 10.19 3.94
N MET A 28 -4.35 8.93 3.51
CA MET A 28 -3.91 7.83 4.38
C MET A 28 -2.39 7.81 4.46
N THR A 29 -1.85 7.94 5.67
CA THR A 29 -0.40 7.95 5.93
C THR A 29 -0.10 7.06 7.13
N ILE A 30 1.00 6.30 7.09
CA ILE A 30 1.48 5.54 8.25
C ILE A 30 2.50 6.41 8.97
N ALA A 31 2.27 6.68 10.26
CA ALA A 31 3.11 7.57 11.05
C ALA A 31 3.51 6.97 12.41
N LYS A 32 4.74 7.26 12.81
CA LYS A 32 5.35 7.01 14.13
C LYS A 32 6.30 8.18 14.42
N LYS A 33 6.64 8.50 15.67
CA LYS A 33 7.47 9.69 16.03
C LYS A 33 8.66 9.90 15.05
N GLY A 34 8.63 10.99 14.27
CA GLY A 34 9.66 11.34 13.28
C GLY A 34 9.56 10.66 11.92
N PHE A 35 8.53 9.83 11.70
CA PHE A 35 8.28 9.07 10.49
C PHE A 35 6.84 9.31 10.01
N SER A 36 6.68 9.62 8.73
CA SER A 36 5.38 9.72 8.06
C SER A 36 5.59 9.41 6.58
N GLU A 37 5.02 8.30 6.10
CA GLU A 37 5.09 7.92 4.68
C GLU A 37 3.73 7.37 4.22
N LYS A 38 3.42 7.62 2.93
CA LYS A 38 2.22 7.08 2.30
C LYS A 38 2.47 5.60 1.96
N PRO A 39 1.56 4.67 2.33
CA PRO A 39 1.70 3.29 1.93
C PRO A 39 1.46 3.15 0.41
N THR A 40 2.22 2.27 -0.21
CA THR A 40 2.04 1.79 -1.58
C THR A 40 1.12 0.57 -1.58
N VAL A 41 0.42 0.37 -2.70
CA VAL A 41 -0.50 -0.74 -2.90
C VAL A 41 -0.03 -1.61 -4.07
N ALA A 42 -0.10 -2.92 -3.88
CA ALA A 42 -0.01 -3.91 -4.95
C ALA A 42 -1.27 -4.78 -4.96
N VAL A 43 -1.72 -5.17 -6.15
CA VAL A 43 -2.95 -5.97 -6.34
C VAL A 43 -2.62 -7.25 -7.07
N CYS A 44 -3.10 -8.38 -6.56
CA CYS A 44 -3.01 -9.66 -7.27
C CYS A 44 -3.95 -9.65 -8.48
N PRO A 45 -3.44 -9.84 -9.71
CA PRO A 45 -4.29 -9.83 -10.90
C PRO A 45 -5.15 -11.10 -11.04
N ILE A 46 -4.90 -12.13 -10.22
CA ILE A 46 -5.62 -13.42 -10.28
C ILE A 46 -6.77 -13.45 -9.28
N CYS A 47 -6.51 -13.18 -8.00
CA CYS A 47 -7.51 -13.34 -6.92
C CYS A 47 -7.97 -12.02 -6.28
N GLY A 48 -7.38 -10.89 -6.67
CA GLY A 48 -7.73 -9.58 -6.12
C GLY A 48 -7.19 -9.29 -4.72
N GLU A 49 -6.32 -10.14 -4.16
CA GLU A 49 -5.64 -9.83 -2.87
C GLU A 49 -4.90 -8.49 -2.95
N ILE A 50 -5.11 -7.65 -1.94
CA ILE A 50 -4.54 -6.31 -1.84
C ILE A 50 -3.43 -6.33 -0.80
N SER A 51 -2.24 -5.87 -1.19
CA SER A 51 -1.08 -5.77 -0.33
C SER A 51 -0.72 -4.31 -0.09
N LEU A 52 -0.77 -3.88 1.17
CA LEU A 52 -0.40 -2.53 1.63
C LEU A 52 0.99 -2.55 2.27
N TYR A 53 1.85 -1.58 1.93
CA TYR A 53 3.21 -1.53 2.46
C TYR A 53 3.94 -0.21 2.34
N ILE A 54 5.03 -0.10 3.09
CA ILE A 54 5.99 0.99 3.01
C ILE A 54 7.15 0.51 2.14
N GLU A 55 7.35 1.14 0.99
CA GLU A 55 8.44 0.79 0.07
C GLU A 55 9.82 1.07 0.68
N LYS A 56 9.94 2.18 1.42
CA LYS A 56 11.18 2.60 2.10
C LYS A 56 11.19 2.19 3.56
N ILE A 57 11.06 0.88 3.83
CA ILE A 57 11.02 0.36 5.21
C ILE A 57 12.28 0.71 6.01
N ASP A 58 13.42 0.91 5.35
CA ASP A 58 14.67 1.32 6.00
C ASP A 58 14.60 2.69 6.70
N LYS A 59 13.59 3.50 6.35
CA LYS A 59 13.26 4.77 7.02
C LYS A 59 12.36 4.59 8.24
N VAL A 60 11.76 3.42 8.42
CA VAL A 60 10.96 3.04 9.60
C VAL A 60 11.93 2.43 10.62
N LYS A 61 12.57 3.29 11.42
CA LYS A 61 13.30 2.88 12.64
C LYS A 61 12.50 3.30 13.88
#